data_AF-A0A7K8LJT9-F1
#
_entry.id   AF-A0A7K8LJT9-F1
#
_cell.length_a   1.000
_cell.length_b   1.000
_cell.length_c   1.000
_cell.angle_alpha   90.00
_cell.angle_beta   90.00
_cell.angle_gamma   90.00
#
_symmetry.space_group_name_H-M   'P 1'
#
loop_
_entity.id
_entity.type
_entity.pdbx_description
1 polymer ?
#
loop_
_entity_poly.entity_id
_entity_poly.type
_entity_poly.pdbx_seq_one_letter_code
_entity_poly.pdbx_strand_id
1 'polypeptide(L)'
;GEMDHHLVMHQLRCNGVLEGIRICRKGFPSRILYADFKQRYTILNASAVPDGQFTDSKKASEKLLSSIDVDHNQYKFGHTKVFFKAGLLGRLEEMRDEKLVTVIIHTQALCRGYLMRTKFKKINAKRESIYIIQRNVRAFMNVKHWPWMKLFFKIKPLLKSAESEEVVTNMKQEFEKTKEELAKSEAKRKELEEKMVALLQEKNDLQLQVQSEIENLADAEERCEGLIKSKIQLEAKIKELNERMENEEEMNAELTAKKRQLENECSELKKDIDGLELTLAKVEKEKHATENKVKNLTEEMATLDENISKLTKEKKALQEAHQQTLDDLQVEEDKVSTLTKTKTKLEQQVDDLEGSLEQEKKLRMDLERAKRKLEGDLKMSQDSIMDLENDKQQMDDRLKKKDFEISQLHSKIEDEQAQSSQLQKKIKDLQARIEELEQEIEVERTIRAKTEKHRADLSRELEEISEHLEEAGGATAAQIEMNKKREAEFQKMRRDLEEATLQHEATAAALRKKHADSTAELGEQIDNLQRVKQKLEKEKSELKMEIDDLASNMESVSK
;
A
#
# COMPACT_ATOMS: atom_id res chain seq x y z
N GLY A 1 38.43 25.13 -2.16
CA GLY A 1 38.03 23.99 -1.33
C GLY A 1 38.87 23.99 -0.07
N GLU A 2 38.60 24.93 0.84
CA GLU A 2 39.20 24.90 2.16
C GLU A 2 38.53 23.79 2.98
N MET A 3 39.33 22.98 3.68
CA MET A 3 38.86 21.87 4.51
C MET A 3 39.60 21.93 5.86
N ASP A 4 38.84 22.13 6.94
CA ASP A 4 39.37 22.06 8.29
C ASP A 4 39.46 20.60 8.75
N HIS A 5 40.70 20.15 8.93
CA HIS A 5 41.02 18.78 9.26
C HIS A 5 40.54 18.39 10.66
N HIS A 6 40.53 19.33 11.62
CA HIS A 6 40.13 19.02 12.99
C HIS A 6 38.61 18.81 13.07
N LEU A 7 37.84 19.66 12.38
CA LEU A 7 36.40 19.52 12.28
C LEU A 7 36.00 18.21 11.57
N VAL A 8 36.66 17.87 10.47
CA VAL A 8 36.41 16.61 9.75
C VAL A 8 36.75 15.40 10.62
N MET A 9 37.87 15.43 11.36
CA MET A 9 38.23 14.32 12.24
C MET A 9 37.23 14.13 13.39
N HIS A 10 36.70 15.22 13.95
CA HIS A 10 35.64 15.14 14.95
C HIS A 10 34.35 14.54 14.36
N GLN A 11 33.93 15.01 13.18
CA GLN A 11 32.75 14.49 12.46
C GLN A 11 32.88 12.99 12.13
N LEU A 12 34.03 12.54 11.63
CA LEU A 12 34.28 11.13 11.28
C LEU A 12 34.22 10.21 12.51
N ARG A 13 34.58 10.71 13.70
CA ARG A 13 34.49 9.96 14.95
C ARG A 13 33.08 9.93 15.50
N CYS A 14 32.42 11.09 15.62
CA CYS A 14 31.06 11.18 16.17
C CYS A 14 30.01 10.48 15.29
N ASN A 15 30.17 10.52 13.97
CA ASN A 15 29.29 9.80 13.04
C ASN A 15 29.65 8.31 12.92
N GLY A 16 30.64 7.82 13.67
CA GLY A 16 31.04 6.41 13.65
C GLY A 16 31.60 5.94 12.30
N VAL A 17 32.05 6.85 11.43
CA VAL A 17 32.50 6.52 10.06
C VAL A 17 33.68 5.56 10.09
N LEU A 18 34.59 5.72 11.06
CA LEU A 18 35.72 4.80 11.23
C LEU A 18 35.27 3.37 11.59
N GLU A 19 34.23 3.24 12.41
CA GLU A 19 33.65 1.94 12.75
C GLU A 19 32.88 1.36 11.55
N GLY A 20 32.12 2.19 10.83
CA GLY A 20 31.43 1.81 9.61
C GLY A 20 32.41 1.28 8.55
N ILE A 21 33.54 1.96 8.33
CA ILE A 21 34.60 1.49 7.43
C ILE A 21 35.20 0.17 7.94
N ARG A 22 35.45 0.04 9.25
CA ARG A 22 36.03 -1.18 9.83
C ARG A 22 35.11 -2.39 9.64
N ILE A 23 33.80 -2.21 9.87
CA ILE A 23 32.78 -3.24 9.66
C ILE A 23 32.64 -3.55 8.17
N CYS A 24 32.59 -2.55 7.29
CA CYS A 24 32.50 -2.77 5.84
C CYS A 24 33.73 -3.48 5.27
N ARG A 25 34.94 -3.25 5.81
CA ARG A 25 36.17 -3.97 5.41
C ARG A 25 36.19 -5.43 5.86
N LYS A 26 35.66 -5.72 7.04
CA LYS A 26 35.57 -7.10 7.58
C LYS A 26 34.37 -7.86 7.03
N GLY A 27 33.28 -7.15 6.75
CA GLY A 27 32.00 -7.69 6.31
C GLY A 27 31.89 -7.83 4.79
N PHE A 28 30.67 -8.13 4.36
CA PHE A 28 30.31 -8.41 2.97
C PHE A 28 29.10 -7.52 2.61
N PRO A 29 29.33 -6.28 2.12
CA PRO A 29 28.27 -5.29 1.95
C PRO A 29 27.26 -5.65 0.85
N SER A 30 27.64 -6.46 -0.13
CA SER A 30 26.78 -6.87 -1.25
C SER A 30 26.23 -8.27 -1.02
N ARG A 31 24.94 -8.48 -1.35
CA ARG A 31 24.27 -9.78 -1.18
C ARG A 31 23.29 -10.07 -2.32
N ILE A 32 23.28 -11.31 -2.81
CA ILE A 32 22.42 -11.77 -3.91
C ILE A 32 21.78 -13.10 -3.56
N LEU A 33 20.51 -13.29 -3.94
CA LEU A 33 19.81 -14.57 -3.79
C LEU A 33 20.44 -15.65 -4.68
N TYR A 34 20.47 -16.90 -4.20
CA TYR A 34 21.08 -17.98 -4.97
C TYR A 34 20.46 -18.20 -6.36
N ALA A 35 19.14 -18.06 -6.48
CA ALA A 35 18.44 -18.19 -7.75
C ALA A 35 18.91 -17.12 -8.76
N ASP A 36 18.95 -15.86 -8.33
CA ASP A 36 19.41 -14.73 -9.16
C ASP A 36 20.89 -14.88 -9.52
N PHE A 37 21.74 -15.28 -8.57
CA PHE A 37 23.17 -15.49 -8.80
C PHE A 37 23.40 -16.58 -9.85
N LYS A 38 22.74 -17.74 -9.68
CA LYS A 38 22.78 -18.84 -10.65
C LYS A 38 22.33 -18.34 -12.03
N GLN A 39 21.17 -17.69 -12.13
CA GLN A 39 20.63 -17.24 -13.40
C GLN A 39 21.56 -16.24 -14.10
N ARG A 40 22.12 -15.27 -13.36
CA ARG A 40 22.96 -14.21 -13.93
C ARG A 40 24.32 -14.71 -14.40
N TYR A 41 24.98 -15.54 -13.60
CA TYR A 41 26.39 -15.86 -13.79
C TYR A 41 26.65 -17.24 -14.39
N THR A 42 25.63 -18.09 -14.62
CA THR A 42 25.84 -19.40 -15.29
C THR A 42 26.54 -19.25 -16.65
N ILE A 43 26.34 -18.13 -17.34
CA ILE A 43 27.02 -17.80 -18.60
C ILE A 43 28.56 -17.71 -18.48
N LEU A 44 29.09 -17.41 -17.29
CA LEU A 44 30.54 -17.38 -17.06
C LEU A 44 31.16 -18.76 -17.24
N ASN A 45 30.44 -19.82 -16.84
CA ASN A 45 30.85 -21.20 -17.03
C ASN A 45 29.64 -22.15 -17.09
N ALA A 46 29.13 -22.39 -18.30
CA ALA A 46 28.00 -23.28 -18.52
C ALA A 46 28.29 -24.75 -18.14
N SER A 47 29.56 -25.17 -18.14
CA SER A 47 29.93 -26.54 -17.76
C SER A 47 29.83 -26.80 -16.26
N ALA A 48 29.86 -25.75 -15.43
CA ALA A 48 29.76 -25.87 -13.97
C ALA A 48 28.35 -26.24 -13.50
N VAL A 49 27.32 -25.92 -14.31
CA VAL A 49 25.92 -26.21 -14.02
C VAL A 49 25.29 -26.89 -15.25
N PRO A 50 25.36 -28.24 -15.33
CA PRO A 50 24.85 -28.98 -16.49
C PRO A 50 23.35 -28.74 -16.72
N ASP A 51 22.99 -28.45 -17.97
CA ASP A 51 21.59 -28.29 -18.38
C ASP A 51 20.83 -29.61 -18.26
N GLY A 52 19.63 -29.58 -17.66
CA GLY A 52 18.71 -30.72 -17.56
C GLY A 52 18.76 -31.51 -16.25
N GLN A 53 19.75 -31.27 -15.37
CA GLN A 53 19.73 -31.81 -14.00
C GLN A 53 19.31 -30.73 -13.00
N PHE A 54 18.26 -30.99 -12.23
CA PHE A 54 17.85 -30.10 -11.14
C PHE A 54 18.97 -30.03 -10.09
N THR A 55 19.75 -28.96 -10.17
CA THR A 55 20.76 -28.62 -9.16
C THR A 55 20.22 -27.49 -8.30
N ASP A 56 20.14 -27.76 -6.99
CA ASP A 56 19.83 -26.78 -5.96
C ASP A 56 20.63 -25.49 -6.20
N SER A 57 19.95 -24.34 -6.14
CA SER A 57 20.51 -23.04 -6.49
C SER A 57 21.74 -22.69 -5.64
N LYS A 58 21.77 -23.13 -4.37
CA LYS A 58 22.93 -22.96 -3.50
C LYS A 58 24.13 -23.76 -3.99
N LYS A 59 23.97 -25.07 -4.22
CA LYS A 59 25.02 -25.94 -4.76
C LYS A 59 25.50 -25.51 -6.15
N ALA A 60 24.59 -25.04 -7.00
CA ALA A 60 24.93 -24.50 -8.32
C ALA A 60 25.80 -23.24 -8.20
N SER A 61 25.44 -22.32 -7.30
CA SER A 61 26.22 -21.11 -7.04
C SER A 61 27.59 -21.42 -6.44
N GLU A 62 27.68 -22.42 -5.55
CA GLU A 62 28.95 -22.91 -4.98
C GLU A 62 29.88 -23.48 -6.06
N LYS A 63 29.37 -24.36 -6.93
CA LYS A 63 30.12 -24.92 -8.06
C LYS A 63 30.56 -23.83 -9.04
N LEU A 64 29.67 -22.89 -9.36
CA LEU A 64 29.94 -21.81 -10.29
C LEU A 64 31.05 -20.89 -9.76
N LEU A 65 30.97 -20.42 -8.51
CA LEU A 65 32.01 -19.60 -7.90
C LEU A 65 33.34 -20.34 -7.72
N SER A 66 33.30 -21.65 -7.44
CA SER A 66 34.51 -22.47 -7.36
C SER A 66 35.17 -22.69 -8.72
N SER A 67 34.39 -22.61 -9.81
CA SER A 67 34.88 -22.78 -11.18
C SER A 67 35.45 -21.50 -11.80
N ILE A 68 35.21 -20.35 -11.17
CA ILE A 68 35.71 -19.05 -11.59
C ILE A 68 36.94 -18.74 -10.74
N ASP A 69 37.99 -18.17 -11.35
CA ASP A 69 39.22 -17.79 -10.65
C ASP A 69 39.01 -16.52 -9.79
N VAL A 70 38.35 -16.71 -8.64
CA VAL A 70 38.07 -15.68 -7.64
C VAL A 70 38.54 -16.12 -6.25
N ASP A 71 39.07 -15.18 -5.49
CA ASP A 71 39.52 -15.41 -4.12
C ASP A 71 38.34 -15.78 -3.21
N HIS A 72 38.45 -16.94 -2.55
CA HIS A 72 37.41 -17.49 -1.68
C HIS A 72 37.21 -16.67 -0.39
N ASN A 73 38.12 -15.75 -0.08
CA ASN A 73 37.95 -14.81 1.04
C ASN A 73 37.08 -13.60 0.69
N GLN A 74 36.79 -13.39 -0.60
CA GLN A 74 36.00 -12.25 -1.07
C GLN A 74 34.49 -12.53 -1.12
N TYR A 75 34.05 -13.76 -0.88
CA TYR A 75 32.64 -14.12 -0.77
C TYR A 75 32.35 -15.09 0.39
N LYS A 76 31.11 -15.15 0.83
CA LYS A 76 30.60 -16.12 1.81
C LYS A 76 29.20 -16.60 1.46
N PHE A 77 28.93 -17.86 1.78
CA PHE A 77 27.63 -18.49 1.59
C PHE A 77 26.78 -18.38 2.85
N GLY A 78 25.56 -17.85 2.73
CA GLY A 78 24.55 -17.87 3.78
C GLY A 78 23.56 -19.04 3.62
N HIS A 79 22.39 -18.91 4.23
CA HIS A 79 21.30 -19.86 4.04
C HIS A 79 20.54 -19.64 2.73
N THR A 80 20.24 -18.39 2.40
CA THR A 80 19.42 -18.02 1.22
C THR A 80 20.16 -17.14 0.20
N LYS A 81 21.33 -16.60 0.58
CA LYS A 81 22.06 -15.58 -0.19
C LYS A 81 23.56 -15.85 -0.20
N VAL A 82 24.22 -15.41 -1.27
CA VAL A 82 25.67 -15.25 -1.34
C VAL A 82 26.02 -13.81 -0.97
N PHE A 83 27.07 -13.62 -0.20
CA PHE A 83 27.58 -12.34 0.24
C PHE A 83 28.95 -12.06 -0.38
N PHE A 84 29.19 -10.84 -0.82
CA PHE A 84 30.40 -10.42 -1.53
C PHE A 84 31.05 -9.21 -0.85
N LYS A 85 32.38 -9.17 -0.86
CA LYS A 85 33.15 -7.97 -0.54
C LYS A 85 32.99 -6.93 -1.64
N ALA A 86 33.20 -5.67 -1.28
CA ALA A 86 33.19 -4.58 -2.23
C ALA A 86 34.19 -4.85 -3.38
N GLY A 87 33.77 -4.61 -4.62
CA GLY A 87 34.57 -4.82 -5.83
C GLY A 87 34.40 -6.18 -6.51
N LEU A 88 34.23 -7.29 -5.77
CA LEU A 88 34.12 -8.62 -6.37
C LEU A 88 32.90 -8.74 -7.30
N LEU A 89 31.76 -8.18 -6.89
CA LEU A 89 30.55 -8.22 -7.71
C LEU A 89 30.71 -7.44 -9.03
N GLY A 90 31.40 -6.29 -8.99
CA GLY A 90 31.72 -5.52 -10.19
C GLY A 90 32.60 -6.31 -11.15
N ARG A 91 33.64 -6.98 -10.64
CA ARG A 91 34.49 -7.87 -11.45
C ARG A 91 33.70 -9.03 -12.08
N LEU A 92 32.75 -9.61 -11.35
CA LEU A 92 31.89 -10.68 -11.89
C LEU A 92 30.96 -10.16 -13.02
N GLU A 93 30.46 -8.93 -12.93
CA GLU A 93 29.68 -8.30 -14.01
C GLU A 93 30.57 -7.98 -15.23
N GLU A 94 31.79 -7.46 -15.03
CA GLU A 94 32.73 -7.22 -16.13
C GLU A 94 33.04 -8.51 -16.90
N MET A 95 33.37 -9.59 -16.19
CA MET A 95 33.60 -10.91 -16.80
C MET A 95 32.36 -11.43 -17.55
N ARG A 96 31.17 -11.11 -17.04
CA ARG A 96 29.90 -11.52 -17.65
C ARG A 96 29.63 -10.72 -18.93
N ASP A 97 29.88 -9.43 -18.92
CA ASP A 97 29.71 -8.55 -20.07
C ASP A 97 30.64 -8.97 -21.22
N GLU A 98 31.89 -9.33 -20.94
CA GLU A 98 32.81 -9.87 -21.96
C GLU A 98 32.25 -11.14 -22.65
N LYS A 99 31.67 -12.06 -21.86
CA LYS A 99 31.02 -13.27 -22.39
C LYS A 99 29.76 -12.93 -23.17
N LEU A 100 28.93 -12.01 -22.68
CA LEU A 100 27.71 -11.56 -23.34
C LEU A 100 28.00 -10.91 -24.69
N VAL A 101 29.02 -10.07 -24.79
CA VAL A 101 29.44 -9.46 -26.06
C VAL A 101 29.68 -10.53 -27.11
N THR A 102 30.38 -11.62 -26.75
CA THR A 102 30.62 -12.74 -27.67
C THR A 102 29.31 -13.41 -28.12
N VAL A 103 28.39 -13.71 -27.20
CA VAL A 103 27.09 -14.33 -27.52
C VAL A 103 26.21 -13.42 -28.36
N ILE A 104 26.21 -12.11 -28.06
CA ILE A 104 25.46 -11.09 -28.81
C ILE A 104 26.01 -10.99 -30.23
N ILE A 105 27.32 -11.00 -30.44
CA ILE A 105 27.93 -10.99 -31.78
C ILE A 105 27.45 -12.20 -32.61
N HIS A 106 27.45 -13.41 -32.02
CA HIS A 106 26.94 -14.61 -32.70
C HIS A 106 25.45 -14.49 -33.04
N THR A 107 24.64 -14.02 -32.08
CA THR A 107 23.19 -13.81 -32.27
C THR A 107 22.94 -12.80 -33.39
N GLN A 108 23.65 -11.67 -33.38
CA GLN A 108 23.56 -10.66 -34.41
C GLN A 108 24.00 -11.20 -35.78
N ALA A 109 25.07 -12.01 -35.84
CA ALA A 109 25.52 -12.67 -37.08
C ALA A 109 24.44 -13.62 -37.63
N LEU A 110 23.79 -14.41 -36.77
CA LEU A 110 22.67 -15.28 -37.15
C LEU A 110 21.48 -14.46 -37.69
N CYS A 111 21.09 -13.39 -36.99
CA CYS A 111 20.02 -12.49 -37.42
C CYS A 111 20.33 -11.83 -38.76
N ARG A 112 21.53 -11.25 -38.93
CA ARG A 112 21.97 -10.66 -40.20
C ARG A 112 21.99 -11.70 -41.31
N GLY A 113 22.47 -12.91 -41.04
CA GLY A 113 22.45 -14.03 -41.98
C GLY A 113 21.04 -14.45 -42.37
N TYR A 114 20.11 -14.55 -41.41
CA TYR A 114 18.70 -14.87 -41.67
C TYR A 114 18.04 -13.79 -42.54
N LEU A 115 18.20 -12.52 -42.18
CA LEU A 115 17.65 -11.40 -42.94
C LEU A 115 18.19 -11.38 -44.37
N MET A 116 19.50 -11.58 -44.55
CA MET A 116 20.10 -11.57 -45.87
C MET A 116 19.70 -12.78 -46.71
N ARG A 117 19.55 -13.98 -46.12
CA ARG A 117 19.01 -15.16 -46.82
C ARG A 117 17.56 -14.96 -47.25
N THR A 118 16.72 -14.37 -46.39
CA THR A 118 15.33 -14.03 -46.73
C THR A 118 15.29 -12.99 -47.86
N LYS A 119 16.13 -11.96 -47.80
CA LYS A 119 16.26 -10.96 -48.88
C LYS A 119 16.78 -11.60 -50.17
N PHE A 120 17.76 -12.50 -50.09
CA PHE A 120 18.32 -13.21 -51.24
C PHE A 120 17.28 -14.13 -51.90
N LYS A 121 16.47 -14.85 -51.12
CA LYS A 121 15.33 -15.62 -51.65
C LYS A 121 14.38 -14.72 -52.46
N LYS A 122 14.04 -13.54 -51.93
CA LYS A 122 13.22 -12.55 -52.68
C LYS A 122 13.91 -12.07 -53.96
N ILE A 123 15.22 -11.84 -53.94
CA ILE A 123 15.99 -11.43 -55.13
C ILE A 123 16.05 -12.56 -56.17
N ASN A 124 16.28 -13.80 -55.75
CA ASN A 124 16.31 -14.95 -56.65
C ASN A 124 14.93 -15.21 -57.29
N ALA A 125 13.86 -15.17 -56.48
CA ALA A 125 12.50 -15.26 -56.97
C ALA A 125 12.18 -14.15 -57.99
N LYS A 126 12.64 -12.91 -57.76
CA LYS A 126 12.53 -11.82 -58.74
C LYS A 126 13.28 -12.14 -60.03
N ARG A 127 14.50 -12.66 -59.96
CA ARG A 127 15.30 -13.04 -61.14
C ARG A 127 14.60 -14.11 -61.98
N GLU A 128 14.08 -15.16 -61.35
CA GLU A 128 13.31 -16.21 -62.03
C GLU A 128 12.01 -15.65 -62.62
N SER A 129 11.30 -14.83 -61.85
CA SER A 129 10.08 -14.15 -62.30
C SER A 129 10.34 -13.28 -63.53
N ILE A 130 11.47 -12.56 -63.60
CA ILE A 130 11.85 -11.77 -64.78
C ILE A 130 11.97 -12.67 -66.03
N TYR A 131 12.63 -13.82 -65.91
CA TYR A 131 12.77 -14.74 -67.06
C TYR A 131 11.40 -15.29 -67.51
N ILE A 132 10.56 -15.71 -66.56
CA ILE A 132 9.21 -16.21 -66.83
C ILE A 132 8.36 -15.11 -67.48
N ILE A 133 8.36 -13.89 -66.95
CA ILE A 133 7.63 -12.75 -67.50
C ILE A 133 8.12 -12.46 -68.92
N GLN A 134 9.44 -12.34 -69.14
CA GLN A 134 9.99 -12.07 -70.47
C GLN A 134 9.61 -13.16 -71.48
N ARG A 135 9.71 -14.44 -71.09
CA ARG A 135 9.30 -15.57 -71.94
C ARG A 135 7.80 -15.55 -72.21
N ASN A 136 6.97 -15.34 -71.19
CA ASN A 136 5.51 -15.31 -71.32
C ASN A 136 5.05 -14.12 -72.16
N VAL A 137 5.66 -12.94 -72.02
CA VAL A 137 5.37 -11.79 -72.87
C VAL A 137 5.72 -12.10 -74.32
N ARG A 138 6.89 -12.68 -74.61
CA ARG A 138 7.24 -13.10 -75.98
C ARG A 138 6.27 -14.14 -76.54
N ALA A 139 5.95 -15.18 -75.76
CA ALA A 139 5.00 -16.23 -76.15
C ALA A 139 3.59 -15.64 -76.40
N PHE A 140 3.13 -14.75 -75.51
CA PHE A 140 1.87 -14.05 -75.68
C PHE A 140 1.89 -13.17 -76.92
N MET A 141 2.98 -12.45 -77.21
CA MET A 141 3.09 -11.63 -78.42
C MET A 141 2.99 -12.46 -79.71
N ASN A 142 3.48 -13.71 -79.70
CA ASN A 142 3.33 -14.64 -80.82
C ASN A 142 1.89 -15.17 -80.96
N VAL A 143 1.22 -15.43 -79.83
CA VAL A 143 -0.05 -16.16 -79.81
C VAL A 143 -1.27 -15.24 -79.70
N LYS A 144 -1.11 -13.95 -79.31
CA LYS A 144 -2.22 -13.00 -79.09
C LYS A 144 -3.07 -12.76 -80.33
N HIS A 145 -2.48 -12.92 -81.52
CA HIS A 145 -3.19 -12.78 -82.78
C HIS A 145 -3.71 -14.11 -83.35
N TRP A 146 -3.33 -15.24 -82.74
CA TRP A 146 -3.74 -16.58 -83.17
C TRP A 146 -5.25 -16.79 -82.94
N PRO A 147 -6.03 -17.21 -83.97
CA PRO A 147 -7.49 -17.35 -83.86
C PRO A 147 -7.96 -18.24 -82.70
N TRP A 148 -7.28 -19.37 -82.46
CA TRP A 148 -7.61 -20.30 -81.37
C TRP A 148 -7.43 -19.68 -79.98
N MET A 149 -6.40 -18.85 -79.76
CA MET A 149 -6.21 -18.17 -78.48
C MET A 149 -7.27 -17.09 -78.24
N LYS A 150 -7.66 -16.36 -79.29
CA LYS A 150 -8.78 -15.41 -79.21
C LYS A 150 -10.08 -16.10 -78.84
N LEU A 151 -10.34 -17.29 -79.39
CA LEU A 151 -11.49 -18.12 -79.04
C LEU A 151 -11.43 -18.60 -77.57
N PHE A 152 -10.26 -19.02 -77.09
CA PHE A 152 -10.08 -19.41 -75.69
C PHE A 152 -10.38 -18.25 -74.72
N PHE A 153 -9.87 -17.04 -74.96
CA PHE A 153 -10.24 -15.85 -74.16
C PHE A 153 -11.74 -15.47 -74.29
N LYS A 154 -12.34 -15.82 -75.44
CA LYS A 154 -13.79 -15.99 -75.71
C LYS A 154 -14.55 -16.69 -74.58
N ILE A 155 -14.09 -17.91 -74.35
CA ILE A 155 -14.83 -18.97 -73.66
C ILE A 155 -14.45 -19.04 -72.18
N LYS A 156 -13.19 -18.72 -71.83
CA LYS A 156 -12.67 -18.85 -70.45
C LYS A 156 -13.53 -18.13 -69.38
N PRO A 157 -13.99 -16.88 -69.57
CA PRO A 157 -14.85 -16.20 -68.59
C PRO A 157 -16.24 -16.80 -68.45
N LEU A 158 -16.69 -17.58 -69.44
CA LEU A 158 -17.99 -18.27 -69.42
C LEU A 158 -17.92 -19.58 -68.60
N LEU A 159 -16.72 -20.02 -68.21
CA LEU A 159 -16.49 -21.20 -67.37
C LEU A 159 -16.52 -20.80 -65.88
N LYS A 160 -17.73 -20.60 -65.35
CA LYS A 160 -18.03 -20.16 -63.97
C LYS A 160 -17.49 -21.03 -62.81
N SER A 161 -17.01 -22.25 -63.07
CA SER A 161 -16.77 -23.25 -62.02
C SER A 161 -15.47 -23.07 -61.24
N ALA A 162 -14.42 -22.49 -61.84
CA ALA A 162 -13.09 -22.47 -61.21
C ALA A 162 -12.90 -21.33 -60.20
N GLU A 163 -13.35 -20.11 -60.52
CA GLU A 163 -13.22 -18.94 -59.62
C GLU A 163 -14.19 -19.01 -58.43
N SER A 164 -15.37 -19.62 -58.62
CA SER A 164 -16.35 -19.78 -57.54
C SER A 164 -15.91 -20.79 -56.48
N GLU A 165 -15.18 -21.84 -56.86
CA GLU A 165 -14.67 -22.86 -55.92
C GLU A 165 -13.59 -22.31 -54.99
N GLU A 166 -12.66 -21.50 -55.52
CA GLU A 166 -11.58 -20.88 -54.73
C GLU A 166 -12.14 -19.90 -53.67
N VAL A 167 -13.08 -19.04 -54.06
CA VAL A 167 -13.75 -18.11 -53.13
C VAL A 167 -14.49 -18.85 -52.01
N VAL A 168 -15.22 -19.92 -52.36
CA VAL A 168 -15.94 -20.73 -51.37
C VAL A 168 -14.99 -21.42 -50.40
N THR A 169 -13.82 -21.89 -50.86
CA THR A 169 -12.82 -22.48 -49.95
C THR A 169 -12.21 -21.47 -48.99
N ASN A 170 -11.90 -20.25 -49.46
CA ASN A 170 -11.36 -19.20 -48.60
C ASN A 170 -12.39 -18.73 -47.56
N MET A 171 -13.64 -18.49 -47.96
CA MET A 171 -14.72 -18.11 -47.04
C MET A 171 -14.95 -19.15 -45.95
N LYS A 172 -14.89 -20.45 -46.29
CA LYS A 172 -15.04 -21.54 -45.29
C LYS A 172 -13.91 -21.53 -44.26
N GLN A 173 -12.68 -21.28 -44.68
CA GLN A 173 -11.54 -21.22 -43.76
C GLN A 173 -11.62 -20.01 -42.82
N GLU A 174 -12.02 -18.85 -43.33
CA GLU A 174 -12.20 -17.65 -42.51
C GLU A 174 -13.36 -17.79 -41.53
N PHE A 175 -14.46 -18.38 -41.98
CA PHE A 175 -15.60 -18.66 -41.13
C PHE A 175 -15.22 -19.57 -39.95
N GLU A 176 -14.50 -20.67 -40.21
CA GLU A 176 -14.14 -21.60 -39.15
C GLU A 176 -13.13 -21.01 -38.16
N LYS A 177 -12.15 -20.23 -38.64
CA LYS A 177 -11.22 -19.49 -37.76
C LYS A 177 -11.96 -18.50 -36.86
N THR A 178 -12.84 -17.69 -37.44
CA THR A 178 -13.59 -16.68 -36.69
C THR A 178 -14.50 -17.32 -35.64
N LYS A 179 -15.11 -18.45 -35.98
CA LYS A 179 -15.95 -19.24 -35.07
C LYS A 179 -15.16 -19.83 -33.90
N GLU A 180 -13.96 -20.38 -34.16
CA GLU A 180 -13.09 -20.89 -33.10
C GLU A 180 -12.59 -19.77 -32.17
N GLU A 181 -12.22 -18.61 -32.72
CA GLU A 181 -11.77 -17.47 -31.94
C GLU A 181 -12.90 -16.89 -31.07
N LEU A 182 -14.12 -16.81 -31.61
CA LEU A 182 -15.30 -16.38 -30.87
C LEU A 182 -15.57 -17.33 -29.69
N ALA A 183 -15.57 -18.64 -29.92
CA ALA A 183 -15.81 -19.63 -28.87
C ALA A 183 -14.75 -19.56 -27.74
N LYS A 184 -13.47 -19.39 -28.09
CA LYS A 184 -12.38 -19.20 -27.10
C LYS A 184 -12.56 -17.91 -26.29
N SER A 185 -12.95 -16.82 -26.96
CA SER A 185 -13.19 -15.53 -26.32
C SER A 185 -14.37 -15.59 -25.35
N GLU A 186 -15.48 -16.20 -25.74
CA GLU A 186 -16.66 -16.37 -24.89
C GLU A 186 -16.38 -17.23 -23.66
N ALA A 187 -15.63 -18.32 -23.81
CA ALA A 187 -15.23 -19.16 -22.69
C ALA A 187 -14.37 -18.38 -21.68
N LYS A 188 -13.38 -17.62 -22.18
CA LYS A 188 -12.50 -16.80 -21.33
C LYS A 188 -13.26 -15.66 -20.65
N ARG A 189 -14.25 -15.05 -21.32
CA ARG A 189 -15.11 -14.03 -20.75
C ARG A 189 -15.91 -14.58 -19.56
N LYS A 190 -16.53 -15.76 -19.71
CA LYS A 190 -17.28 -16.41 -18.62
C LYS A 190 -16.40 -16.71 -17.40
N GLU A 191 -15.21 -17.27 -17.61
CA GLU A 191 -14.27 -17.55 -16.52
C GLU A 191 -13.86 -16.28 -15.76
N LEU A 192 -13.66 -15.16 -16.47
CA LEU A 192 -13.31 -13.88 -15.86
C LEU A 192 -14.50 -13.26 -15.11
N GLU A 193 -15.72 -13.37 -15.65
CA GLU A 193 -16.94 -12.91 -14.99
C GLU A 193 -17.18 -13.65 -13.67
N GLU A 194 -16.99 -14.98 -13.65
CA GLU A 194 -17.10 -15.80 -12.43
C GLU A 194 -16.07 -15.39 -11.38
N LYS A 195 -14.80 -15.17 -11.77
CA LYS A 195 -13.76 -14.67 -10.86
C LYS A 195 -14.08 -13.28 -10.33
N MET A 196 -14.65 -12.41 -11.15
CA MET A 196 -15.01 -11.05 -10.73
C MET A 196 -16.13 -11.07 -9.69
N VAL A 197 -17.13 -11.94 -9.84
CA VAL A 197 -18.20 -12.14 -8.86
C VAL A 197 -17.63 -12.67 -7.54
N ALA A 198 -16.73 -13.66 -7.58
CA ALA A 198 -16.08 -14.19 -6.37
C ALA A 198 -15.29 -13.12 -5.61
N LEU A 199 -14.50 -12.30 -6.33
CA LEU A 199 -13.74 -11.21 -5.71
C LEU A 199 -14.63 -10.10 -5.14
N LEU A 200 -15.75 -9.79 -5.80
CA LEU A 200 -16.73 -8.83 -5.28
C LEU A 200 -17.38 -9.35 -4.00
N GLN A 201 -17.68 -10.65 -3.93
CA GLN A 201 -18.23 -11.27 -2.72
C GLN A 201 -17.21 -11.24 -1.58
N GLU A 202 -15.96 -11.65 -1.81
CA GLU A 202 -14.89 -11.60 -0.80
C GLU A 202 -14.66 -10.17 -0.30
N LYS A 203 -14.67 -9.18 -1.19
CA LYS A 203 -14.57 -7.76 -0.82
C LYS A 203 -15.72 -7.35 0.10
N ASN A 204 -16.96 -7.71 -0.21
CA ASN A 204 -18.12 -7.35 0.59
C ASN A 204 -18.07 -8.04 1.96
N ASP A 205 -17.67 -9.31 2.02
CA ASP A 205 -17.52 -10.06 3.27
C ASP A 205 -16.44 -9.44 4.16
N LEU A 206 -15.29 -9.06 3.58
CA LEU A 206 -14.23 -8.35 4.31
C LEU A 206 -14.70 -6.97 4.79
N GLN A 207 -15.48 -6.24 3.98
CA GLN A 207 -16.02 -4.95 4.38
C GLN A 207 -16.99 -5.08 5.56
N LEU A 208 -17.83 -6.12 5.57
CA LEU A 208 -18.71 -6.43 6.71
C LEU A 208 -17.92 -6.81 7.96
N GLN A 209 -16.86 -7.62 7.82
CA GLN A 209 -15.98 -7.96 8.94
C GLN A 209 -15.31 -6.71 9.54
N VAL A 210 -14.77 -5.84 8.69
CA VAL A 210 -14.16 -4.57 9.14
C VAL A 210 -15.18 -3.70 9.86
N GLN A 211 -16.41 -3.58 9.35
CA GLN A 211 -17.46 -2.81 10.01
C GLN A 211 -17.80 -3.38 11.40
N SER A 212 -17.90 -4.71 11.51
CA SER A 212 -18.15 -5.37 12.81
C SER A 212 -17.01 -5.18 13.81
N GLU A 213 -15.75 -5.20 13.35
CA GLU A 213 -14.59 -4.95 14.22
C GLU A 213 -14.52 -3.49 14.67
N ILE A 214 -14.93 -2.54 13.82
CA ILE A 214 -15.03 -1.12 14.20
C ILE A 214 -16.08 -0.93 15.30
N GLU A 215 -17.24 -1.58 15.18
CA GLU A 215 -18.29 -1.54 16.22
C GLU A 215 -17.82 -2.19 17.52
N ASN A 216 -17.17 -3.36 17.45
CA ASN A 216 -16.58 -4.01 18.62
C ASN A 216 -15.51 -3.15 19.30
N LEU A 217 -14.71 -2.42 18.52
CA LEU A 217 -13.69 -1.51 19.04
C LEU A 217 -14.34 -0.32 19.74
N ALA A 218 -15.38 0.28 19.15
CA ALA A 218 -16.14 1.38 19.76
C ALA A 218 -16.76 0.94 21.10
N ASP A 219 -17.35 -0.25 21.17
CA ASP A 219 -17.90 -0.84 22.40
C ASP A 219 -16.80 -1.10 23.46
N ALA A 220 -15.58 -1.46 23.03
CA ALA A 220 -14.43 -1.61 23.92
C ALA A 220 -13.92 -0.26 24.44
N GLU A 221 -13.88 0.77 23.58
CA GLU A 221 -13.51 2.12 23.94
C GLU A 221 -14.50 2.72 24.95
N GLU A 222 -15.81 2.59 24.73
CA GLU A 222 -16.83 3.07 25.66
C GLU A 222 -16.72 2.39 27.04
N ARG A 223 -16.47 1.07 27.06
CA ARG A 223 -16.20 0.35 28.32
C ARG A 223 -14.94 0.86 29.02
N CYS A 224 -13.87 1.10 28.27
CA CYS A 224 -12.63 1.66 28.82
C CYS A 224 -12.85 3.06 29.39
N GLU A 225 -13.57 3.94 28.69
CA GLU A 225 -13.92 5.26 29.20
C GLU A 225 -14.79 5.19 30.46
N GLY A 226 -15.76 4.28 30.49
CA GLY A 226 -16.58 4.02 31.67
C GLY A 226 -15.75 3.60 32.88
N LEU A 227 -14.78 2.70 32.68
CA LEU A 227 -13.83 2.29 33.72
C LEU A 227 -12.92 3.43 34.17
N ILE A 228 -12.44 4.28 33.24
CA ILE A 228 -11.63 5.46 33.59
C ILE A 228 -12.43 6.43 34.46
N LYS A 229 -13.69 6.72 34.10
CA LYS A 229 -14.59 7.56 34.89
C LYS A 229 -14.83 6.98 36.29
N SER A 230 -15.08 5.68 36.38
CA SER A 230 -15.25 4.99 37.66
C SER A 230 -13.98 5.03 38.51
N LYS A 231 -12.80 4.82 37.89
CA LYS A 231 -11.50 4.93 38.56
C LYS A 231 -11.30 6.31 39.17
N ILE A 232 -11.56 7.38 38.42
CA ILE A 232 -11.43 8.76 38.93
C ILE A 232 -12.35 9.00 40.12
N GLN A 233 -13.61 8.51 40.06
CA GLN A 233 -14.54 8.62 41.19
C GLN A 233 -14.09 7.83 42.43
N LEU A 234 -13.52 6.65 42.24
CA LEU A 234 -12.99 5.83 43.33
C LEU A 234 -11.74 6.45 43.94
N GLU A 235 -10.83 6.99 43.13
CA GLU A 235 -9.65 7.72 43.60
C GLU A 235 -10.05 8.96 44.42
N ALA A 236 -11.08 9.69 44.00
CA ALA A 236 -11.63 10.81 44.78
C ALA A 236 -12.21 10.35 46.13
N LYS A 237 -12.97 9.25 46.16
CA LYS A 237 -13.50 8.68 47.41
C LYS A 237 -12.40 8.19 48.34
N ILE A 238 -11.35 7.55 47.80
CA ILE A 238 -10.19 7.12 48.59
C ILE A 238 -9.53 8.34 49.24
N LYS A 239 -9.36 9.43 48.49
CA LYS A 239 -8.79 10.66 49.02
C LYS A 239 -9.63 11.25 50.15
N GLU A 240 -10.95 11.37 49.97
CA GLU A 240 -11.87 11.86 51.00
C GLU A 240 -11.86 10.97 52.26
N LEU A 241 -11.85 9.65 52.09
CA LEU A 241 -11.80 8.71 53.20
C LEU A 241 -10.47 8.76 53.96
N ASN A 242 -9.35 8.97 53.25
CA ASN A 242 -8.04 9.14 53.88
C ASN A 242 -7.98 10.45 54.68
N GLU A 243 -8.43 11.58 54.11
CA GLU A 243 -8.51 12.85 54.84
C GLU A 243 -9.39 12.74 56.09
N ARG A 244 -10.51 12.01 56.00
CA ARG A 244 -11.37 11.73 57.16
C ARG A 244 -10.69 10.84 58.19
N MET A 245 -9.96 9.82 57.76
CA MET A 245 -9.22 8.93 58.65
C MET A 245 -8.14 9.70 59.41
N GLU A 246 -7.38 10.55 58.74
CA GLU A 246 -6.37 11.42 59.36
C GLU A 246 -6.99 12.34 60.43
N ASN A 247 -8.14 12.97 60.14
CA ASN A 247 -8.86 13.80 61.12
C ASN A 247 -9.32 13.00 62.36
N GLU A 248 -9.81 11.77 62.17
CA GLU A 248 -10.23 10.91 63.28
C GLU A 248 -9.02 10.41 64.09
N GLU A 249 -7.89 10.13 63.44
CA GLU A 249 -6.63 9.78 64.12
C GLU A 249 -6.10 10.93 64.97
N GLU A 250 -6.14 12.16 64.44
CA GLU A 250 -5.78 13.38 65.18
C GLU A 250 -6.70 13.57 66.40
N MET A 251 -8.02 13.46 66.20
CA MET A 251 -9.00 13.57 67.29
C MET A 251 -8.80 12.48 68.36
N ASN A 252 -8.48 11.26 67.95
CA ASN A 252 -8.21 10.16 68.87
C ASN A 252 -6.91 10.38 69.64
N ALA A 253 -5.88 10.93 69.00
CA ALA A 253 -4.65 11.35 69.67
C ALA A 253 -4.92 12.44 70.71
N GLU A 254 -5.73 13.46 70.38
CA GLU A 254 -6.16 14.50 71.33
C GLU A 254 -6.95 13.93 72.51
N LEU A 255 -7.91 13.04 72.25
CA LEU A 255 -8.71 12.39 73.29
C LEU A 255 -7.83 11.52 74.19
N THR A 256 -6.87 10.80 73.62
CA THR A 256 -5.89 9.99 74.37
C THR A 256 -5.00 10.88 75.24
N ALA A 257 -4.57 12.03 74.74
CA ALA A 257 -3.81 13.01 75.51
C ALA A 257 -4.64 13.57 76.68
N LYS A 258 -5.88 14.00 76.43
CA LYS A 258 -6.82 14.47 77.47
C LYS A 258 -7.11 13.40 78.51
N LYS A 259 -7.34 12.16 78.08
CA LYS A 259 -7.55 11.01 78.98
C LYS A 259 -6.34 10.82 79.90
N ARG A 260 -5.13 10.85 79.36
CA ARG A 260 -3.90 10.72 80.15
C ARG A 260 -3.74 11.86 81.15
N GLN A 261 -4.12 13.09 80.78
CA GLN A 261 -4.13 14.22 81.70
C GLN A 261 -5.10 14.00 82.86
N LEU A 262 -6.36 13.63 82.57
CA LEU A 262 -7.38 13.35 83.58
C LEU A 262 -7.00 12.16 84.48
N GLU A 263 -6.34 11.13 83.93
CA GLU A 263 -5.81 10.01 84.71
C GLU A 263 -4.71 10.46 85.68
N ASN A 264 -3.82 11.35 85.23
CA ASN A 264 -2.79 11.93 86.10
C ASN A 264 -3.44 12.76 87.22
N GLU A 265 -4.39 13.65 86.90
CA GLU A 265 -5.14 14.46 87.88
C GLU A 265 -5.86 13.57 88.91
N CYS A 266 -6.54 12.50 88.45
CA CYS A 266 -7.16 11.53 89.35
C CYS A 266 -6.15 10.81 90.25
N SER A 267 -4.95 10.53 89.73
CA SER A 267 -3.89 9.87 90.51
C SER A 267 -3.28 10.81 91.56
N GLU A 268 -3.17 12.10 91.27
CA GLU A 268 -2.72 13.13 92.21
C GLU A 268 -3.75 13.32 93.30
N LEU A 269 -5.03 13.47 92.96
CA LEU A 269 -6.12 13.55 93.94
C LEU A 269 -6.16 12.32 94.86
N LYS A 270 -5.90 11.11 94.33
CA LYS A 270 -5.76 9.91 95.17
C LYS A 270 -4.60 10.00 96.15
N LYS A 271 -3.42 10.45 95.71
CA LYS A 271 -2.27 10.65 96.60
C LYS A 271 -2.53 11.72 97.65
N ASP A 272 -3.24 12.78 97.29
CA ASP A 272 -3.62 13.83 98.23
C ASP A 272 -4.59 13.28 99.27
N ILE A 273 -5.55 12.44 98.88
CA ILE A 273 -6.43 11.72 99.80
C ILE A 273 -5.62 10.82 100.74
N ASP A 274 -4.74 9.96 100.21
CA ASP A 274 -3.89 9.07 101.01
C ASP A 274 -2.98 9.87 101.97
N GLY A 275 -2.47 11.02 101.51
CA GLY A 275 -1.67 11.94 102.31
C GLY A 275 -2.48 12.57 103.43
N LEU A 276 -3.71 13.02 103.14
CA LEU A 276 -4.64 13.54 104.13
C LEU A 276 -5.01 12.47 105.17
N GLU A 277 -5.25 11.22 104.76
CA GLU A 277 -5.49 10.10 105.68
C GLU A 277 -4.29 9.83 106.60
N LEU A 278 -3.06 9.89 106.07
CA LEU A 278 -1.84 9.79 106.87
C LEU A 278 -1.69 10.94 107.87
N THR A 279 -1.99 12.17 107.45
CA THR A 279 -1.96 13.32 108.37
C THR A 279 -3.04 13.21 109.44
N LEU A 280 -4.24 12.75 109.09
CA LEU A 280 -5.32 12.48 110.04
C LEU A 280 -4.88 11.46 111.09
N ALA A 281 -4.28 10.34 110.66
CA ALA A 281 -3.75 9.32 111.57
C ALA A 281 -2.63 9.86 112.48
N LYS A 282 -1.79 10.77 111.97
CA LYS A 282 -0.75 11.43 112.76
C LYS A 282 -1.34 12.37 113.82
N VAL A 283 -2.32 13.18 113.42
CA VAL A 283 -3.05 14.08 114.33
C VAL A 283 -3.83 13.29 115.39
N GLU A 284 -4.43 12.15 115.04
CA GLU A 284 -5.05 11.24 116.01
C GLU A 284 -4.04 10.67 117.01
N LYS A 285 -2.84 10.33 116.54
CA LYS A 285 -1.75 9.84 117.41
C LYS A 285 -1.21 10.94 118.33
N GLU A 286 -1.09 12.17 117.83
CA GLU A 286 -0.72 13.35 118.63
C GLU A 286 -1.82 13.71 119.64
N LYS A 287 -3.08 13.60 119.26
CA LYS A 287 -4.24 13.73 120.17
C LYS A 287 -4.17 12.70 121.30
N HIS A 288 -3.86 11.44 120.99
CA HIS A 288 -3.67 10.43 122.04
C HIS A 288 -2.46 10.73 122.95
N ALA A 289 -1.39 11.28 122.39
CA ALA A 289 -0.23 11.71 123.18
C ALA A 289 -0.57 12.87 124.12
N THR A 290 -1.40 13.84 123.68
CA THR A 290 -1.85 14.95 124.52
C THR A 290 -2.90 14.51 125.55
N GLU A 291 -3.80 13.60 125.21
CA GLU A 291 -4.72 12.97 126.17
C GLU A 291 -3.97 12.24 127.29
N ASN A 292 -2.90 11.50 126.96
CA ASN A 292 -2.03 10.86 127.97
C ASN A 292 -1.28 11.89 128.84
N LYS A 293 -0.87 13.02 128.25
CA LYS A 293 -0.23 14.11 128.99
C LYS A 293 -1.19 14.82 129.94
N VAL A 294 -2.44 15.00 129.52
CA VAL A 294 -3.53 15.49 130.38
C VAL A 294 -3.79 14.51 131.52
N LYS A 295 -3.80 13.20 131.26
CA LYS A 295 -3.99 12.17 132.29
C LYS A 295 -2.90 12.21 133.38
N ASN A 296 -1.63 12.34 132.98
CA ASN A 296 -0.51 12.47 133.92
C ASN A 296 -0.55 13.78 134.73
N LEU A 297 -0.96 14.90 134.12
CA LEU A 297 -1.13 16.17 134.83
C LEU A 297 -2.34 16.15 135.77
N THR A 298 -3.35 15.31 135.50
CA THR A 298 -4.50 15.10 136.39
C THR A 298 -4.10 14.29 137.64
N GLU A 299 -3.13 13.37 137.51
CA GLU A 299 -2.55 12.61 138.64
C GLU A 299 -1.60 13.46 139.51
N GLU A 300 -0.87 14.41 138.93
CA GLU A 300 -0.05 15.38 139.69
C GLU A 300 -0.90 16.40 140.48
N MET A 301 -2.06 16.83 139.95
CA MET A 301 -2.99 17.69 140.69
C MET A 301 -3.55 17.02 141.96
N ALA A 302 -3.80 15.72 141.94
CA ALA A 302 -4.28 14.98 143.12
C ALA A 302 -3.24 14.94 144.26
N THR A 303 -1.94 14.98 143.95
CA THR A 303 -0.86 15.00 144.96
C THR A 303 -0.58 16.40 145.53
N LEU A 304 -0.98 17.46 144.83
CA LEU A 304 -0.89 18.84 145.31
C LEU A 304 -2.06 19.23 146.22
N ASP A 305 -3.25 18.63 146.02
CA ASP A 305 -4.41 18.83 146.90
C ASP A 305 -4.24 18.23 148.32
N GLU A 306 -3.42 17.18 148.50
CA GLU A 306 -3.08 16.64 149.83
C GLU A 306 -2.13 17.55 150.64
N ASN A 307 -1.31 18.36 149.98
CA ASN A 307 -0.40 19.30 150.63
C ASN A 307 -1.07 20.63 151.00
N ILE A 308 -2.12 21.03 150.28
CA ILE A 308 -2.91 22.24 150.55
C ILE A 308 -3.78 22.10 151.81
N SER A 309 -4.18 20.89 152.19
CA SER A 309 -4.95 20.62 153.43
C SER A 309 -4.14 20.80 154.73
N LYS A 310 -2.80 20.73 154.68
CA LYS A 310 -1.93 20.87 155.86
C LYS A 310 -1.49 22.31 156.14
N LEU A 311 -1.47 23.18 155.13
CA LEU A 311 -1.07 24.60 155.25
C LEU A 311 -2.24 25.57 155.47
N THR A 312 -3.49 25.10 155.35
CA THR A 312 -4.71 25.91 155.56
C THR A 312 -5.12 26.11 157.02
N LYS A 313 -4.37 25.58 158.00
CA LYS A 313 -4.67 25.75 159.44
C LYS A 313 -3.77 26.73 160.22
N GLU A 314 -2.73 27.31 159.61
CA GLU A 314 -1.75 28.14 160.37
C GLU A 314 -1.46 29.55 159.82
N LYS A 315 -2.21 30.05 158.84
CA LYS A 315 -2.05 31.46 158.41
C LYS A 315 -3.38 32.21 158.27
N LYS A 316 -4.27 31.97 159.24
CA LYS A 316 -5.46 32.78 159.54
C LYS A 316 -5.16 33.91 160.55
N ALA A 317 -3.87 34.22 160.77
CA ALA A 317 -3.41 35.15 161.82
C ALA A 317 -2.50 36.29 161.29
N LEU A 318 -2.43 36.52 159.98
CA LEU A 318 -1.63 37.63 159.41
C LEU A 318 -2.35 38.30 158.24
N GLN A 319 -3.61 38.65 158.52
CA GLN A 319 -4.53 39.32 157.62
C GLN A 319 -4.92 40.71 158.18
N GLU A 320 -3.94 41.46 158.72
CA GLU A 320 -4.12 42.86 159.16
C GLU A 320 -2.86 43.72 158.88
N ALA A 321 -2.19 43.45 157.76
CA ALA A 321 -1.23 44.39 157.14
C ALA A 321 -1.39 44.37 155.62
N HIS A 322 -2.65 44.41 155.18
CA HIS A 322 -3.06 44.72 153.81
C HIS A 322 -2.98 46.26 153.64
N GLN A 323 -2.53 46.70 152.47
CA GLN A 323 -2.75 48.04 151.91
C GLN A 323 -1.63 49.11 152.00
N GLN A 324 -0.39 48.80 151.60
CA GLN A 324 0.52 49.83 151.02
C GLN A 324 1.70 49.20 150.22
N THR A 325 1.45 48.22 149.36
CA THR A 325 2.40 47.84 148.28
C THR A 325 1.66 47.12 147.16
N LEU A 326 0.40 47.54 146.97
CA LEU A 326 -0.49 47.19 145.87
C LEU A 326 -0.26 48.12 144.66
N ASP A 327 0.78 48.95 144.69
CA ASP A 327 1.11 49.96 143.67
C ASP A 327 2.36 49.65 142.82
N ASP A 328 3.13 48.58 143.09
CA ASP A 328 4.38 48.28 142.34
C ASP A 328 4.27 47.08 141.37
N LEU A 329 3.12 46.41 141.25
CA LEU A 329 2.92 45.27 140.34
C LEU A 329 2.19 45.66 139.03
N GLN A 330 2.10 46.96 138.71
CA GLN A 330 1.41 47.47 137.50
C GLN A 330 2.37 47.76 136.33
N VAL A 331 3.69 47.63 136.50
CA VAL A 331 4.70 48.00 135.47
C VAL A 331 5.40 46.80 134.80
N GLU A 332 5.29 45.59 135.36
CA GLU A 332 5.94 44.38 134.79
C GLU A 332 4.98 43.42 134.05
N GLU A 333 3.66 43.66 134.06
CA GLU A 333 2.70 42.91 133.23
C GLU A 333 2.65 43.39 131.76
N ASP A 334 3.17 44.59 131.46
CA ASP A 334 3.13 45.18 130.10
C ASP A 334 4.32 44.78 129.18
N LYS A 335 5.29 43.98 129.64
CA LYS A 335 6.43 43.52 128.81
C LYS A 335 6.29 42.12 128.20
N VAL A 336 5.43 41.25 128.75
CA VAL A 336 5.30 39.85 128.30
C VAL A 336 4.27 39.66 127.17
N SER A 337 3.30 40.57 127.05
CA SER A 337 2.26 40.57 126.00
C SER A 337 2.81 40.96 124.61
N THR A 338 3.83 41.82 124.57
CA THR A 338 4.42 42.35 123.33
C THR A 338 5.50 41.44 122.72
N LEU A 339 6.23 40.65 123.54
CA LEU A 339 7.23 39.69 123.05
C LEU A 339 6.63 38.38 122.53
N THR A 340 5.48 37.95 123.06
CA THR A 340 4.83 36.71 122.61
C THR A 340 4.17 36.89 121.23
N LYS A 341 3.67 38.11 120.91
CA LYS A 341 3.07 38.42 119.60
C LYS A 341 4.10 38.61 118.46
N THR A 342 5.34 39.02 118.76
CA THR A 342 6.39 39.15 117.73
C THR A 342 7.11 37.82 117.47
N LYS A 343 7.25 36.95 118.47
CA LYS A 343 7.79 35.59 118.30
C LYS A 343 6.92 34.74 117.37
N THR A 344 5.61 34.70 117.61
CA THR A 344 4.66 33.93 116.78
C THR A 344 4.59 34.45 115.33
N LYS A 345 4.83 35.75 115.11
CA LYS A 345 4.89 36.35 113.76
C LYS A 345 6.18 36.04 113.00
N LEU A 346 7.30 35.92 113.71
CA LEU A 346 8.59 35.56 113.10
C LEU A 346 8.69 34.05 112.83
N GLU A 347 8.11 33.21 113.69
CA GLU A 347 8.01 31.76 113.45
C GLU A 347 7.08 31.45 112.25
N GLN A 348 5.95 32.15 112.11
CA GLN A 348 5.08 32.05 110.93
C GLN A 348 5.77 32.51 109.63
N GLN A 349 6.58 33.57 109.68
CA GLN A 349 7.33 34.06 108.51
C GLN A 349 8.48 33.12 108.10
N VAL A 350 9.05 32.36 109.04
CA VAL A 350 10.08 31.36 108.74
C VAL A 350 9.43 30.11 108.15
N ASP A 351 8.33 29.61 108.71
CA ASP A 351 7.59 28.47 108.13
C ASP A 351 7.03 28.78 106.73
N ASP A 352 6.52 29.99 106.51
CA ASP A 352 6.02 30.42 105.19
C ASP A 352 7.16 30.54 104.15
N LEU A 353 8.37 30.94 104.57
CA LEU A 353 9.55 31.04 103.69
C LEU A 353 10.21 29.67 103.44
N GLU A 354 10.25 28.78 104.43
CA GLU A 354 10.74 27.40 104.27
C GLU A 354 9.77 26.57 103.40
N GLY A 355 8.45 26.73 103.60
CA GLY A 355 7.42 26.17 102.74
C GLY A 355 7.50 26.68 101.31
N SER A 356 7.70 27.99 101.12
CA SER A 356 7.88 28.58 99.79
C SER A 356 9.16 28.08 99.11
N LEU A 357 10.26 27.92 99.84
CA LEU A 357 11.53 27.41 99.29
C LEU A 357 11.41 25.93 98.86
N GLU A 358 10.72 25.10 99.63
CA GLU A 358 10.55 23.69 99.32
C GLU A 358 9.53 23.47 98.19
N GLN A 359 8.50 24.32 98.12
CA GLN A 359 7.56 24.38 96.99
C GLN A 359 8.26 24.84 95.71
N GLU A 360 9.18 25.81 95.79
CA GLU A 360 9.98 26.28 94.65
C GLU A 360 10.97 25.21 94.17
N LYS A 361 11.58 24.42 95.06
CA LYS A 361 12.41 23.27 94.66
C LYS A 361 11.61 22.18 93.96
N LYS A 362 10.40 21.88 94.46
CA LYS A 362 9.51 20.88 93.85
C LYS A 362 9.03 21.35 92.47
N LEU A 363 8.57 22.60 92.36
CA LEU A 363 8.20 23.24 91.09
C LEU A 363 9.38 23.24 90.12
N ARG A 364 10.60 23.55 90.57
CA ARG A 364 11.80 23.50 89.72
C ARG A 364 12.12 22.10 89.23
N MET A 365 12.02 21.08 90.08
CA MET A 365 12.25 19.68 89.66
C MET A 365 11.19 19.18 88.67
N ASP A 366 9.93 19.53 88.90
CA ASP A 366 8.83 19.17 88.00
C ASP A 366 8.94 19.92 86.67
N LEU A 367 9.40 21.18 86.69
CA LEU A 367 9.70 21.97 85.50
C LEU A 367 10.88 21.39 84.71
N GLU A 368 11.93 20.90 85.39
CA GLU A 368 13.06 20.24 84.73
C GLU A 368 12.66 18.88 84.11
N ARG A 369 11.74 18.13 84.74
CA ARG A 369 11.17 16.91 84.18
C ARG A 369 10.26 17.19 82.98
N ALA A 370 9.39 18.19 83.10
CA ALA A 370 8.55 18.65 82.00
C ALA A 370 9.40 19.14 80.82
N LYS A 371 10.46 19.90 81.09
CA LYS A 371 11.44 20.34 80.10
C LYS A 371 12.10 19.17 79.39
N ARG A 372 12.61 18.16 80.11
CA ARG A 372 13.19 16.96 79.47
C ARG A 372 12.20 16.17 78.62
N LYS A 373 10.93 16.11 79.05
CA LYS A 373 9.88 15.45 78.28
C LYS A 373 9.55 16.22 77.00
N LEU A 374 9.39 17.54 77.11
CA LEU A 374 9.18 18.43 75.96
C LEU A 374 10.39 18.45 75.01
N GLU A 375 11.62 18.35 75.53
CA GLU A 375 12.83 18.21 74.71
C GLU A 375 12.85 16.86 73.97
N GLY A 376 12.35 15.78 74.59
CA GLY A 376 12.16 14.48 73.94
C GLY A 376 11.08 14.49 72.86
N ASP A 377 9.92 15.07 73.17
CA ASP A 377 8.80 15.21 72.23
C ASP A 377 9.18 16.13 71.05
N LEU A 378 9.91 17.21 71.32
CA LEU A 378 10.47 18.10 70.29
C LEU A 378 11.44 17.34 69.38
N LYS A 379 12.29 16.47 69.94
CA LYS A 379 13.22 15.67 69.15
C LYS A 379 12.50 14.65 68.27
N MET A 380 11.49 13.95 68.79
CA MET A 380 10.69 13.03 67.99
C MET A 380 9.91 13.76 66.88
N SER A 381 9.40 14.96 67.16
CA SER A 381 8.73 15.79 66.16
C SER A 381 9.72 16.28 65.10
N GLN A 382 10.94 16.66 65.47
CA GLN A 382 12.01 16.99 64.52
C GLN A 382 12.41 15.81 63.63
N ASP A 383 12.57 14.62 64.21
CA ASP A 383 12.88 13.40 63.45
C ASP A 383 11.73 13.08 62.47
N SER A 384 10.47 13.19 62.90
CA SER A 384 9.29 12.98 62.04
C SER A 384 9.17 14.03 60.92
N ILE A 385 9.52 15.29 61.18
CA ILE A 385 9.57 16.34 60.15
C ILE A 385 10.66 16.02 59.13
N MET A 386 11.82 15.54 59.58
CA MET A 386 12.94 15.20 58.70
C MET A 386 12.61 14.00 57.79
N ASP A 387 11.89 13.00 58.31
CA ASP A 387 11.37 11.88 57.52
C ASP A 387 10.33 12.34 56.48
N LEU A 388 9.40 13.23 56.87
CA LEU A 388 8.43 13.81 55.94
C LEU A 388 9.09 14.70 54.87
N GLU A 389 10.14 15.44 55.21
CA GLU A 389 10.93 16.21 54.24
C GLU A 389 11.66 15.31 53.25
N ASN A 390 12.20 14.18 53.71
CA ASN A 390 12.79 13.17 52.84
C ASN A 390 11.76 12.53 51.90
N ASP A 391 10.59 12.16 52.41
CA ASP A 391 9.52 11.59 51.59
C ASP A 391 9.00 12.60 50.56
N LYS A 392 8.83 13.87 50.96
CA LYS A 392 8.51 14.97 50.04
C LYS A 392 9.55 15.09 48.93
N GLN A 393 10.84 15.11 49.28
CA GLN A 393 11.92 15.19 48.30
C GLN A 393 11.91 13.99 47.33
N GLN A 394 11.65 12.78 47.82
CA GLN A 394 11.50 11.60 46.97
C GLN A 394 10.29 11.69 46.03
N MET A 395 9.16 12.24 46.50
CA MET A 395 7.98 12.44 45.67
C MET A 395 8.20 13.52 44.63
N ASP A 396 8.86 14.63 44.96
CA ASP A 396 9.23 15.68 44.01
C ASP A 396 10.17 15.14 42.91
N ASP A 397 11.13 14.28 43.26
CA ASP A 397 12.02 13.66 42.27
C ASP A 397 11.30 12.63 41.38
N ARG A 398 10.31 11.90 41.92
CA ARG A 398 9.42 11.05 41.11
C ARG A 398 8.55 11.89 40.18
N LEU A 399 8.05 13.02 40.66
CA LEU A 399 7.18 13.92 39.89
C LEU A 399 7.97 14.55 38.73
N LYS A 400 9.20 15.02 38.96
CA LYS A 400 10.12 15.49 37.90
C LYS A 400 10.42 14.41 36.86
N LYS A 401 10.61 13.15 37.27
CA LYS A 401 10.79 12.03 36.32
C LYS A 401 9.54 11.81 35.47
N LYS A 402 8.35 11.89 36.09
CA LYS A 402 7.07 11.79 35.36
C LYS A 402 6.83 12.96 34.42
N ASP A 403 7.17 14.18 34.82
CA ASP A 403 7.10 15.36 33.93
C ASP A 403 8.04 15.23 32.73
N PHE A 404 9.23 14.66 32.93
CA PHE A 404 10.16 14.38 31.85
C PHE A 404 9.64 13.29 30.89
N GLU A 405 9.06 12.20 31.42
CA GLU A 405 8.40 11.17 30.61
C GLU A 405 7.22 11.75 29.82
N ILE A 406 6.39 12.59 30.44
CA ILE A 406 5.26 13.28 29.79
C ILE A 406 5.75 14.20 28.68
N SER A 407 6.85 14.94 28.91
CA SER A 407 7.44 15.82 27.89
C SER A 407 8.00 15.03 26.71
N GLN A 408 8.64 13.89 26.95
CA GLN A 408 9.12 13.00 25.89
C GLN A 408 7.96 12.39 25.08
N LEU A 409 6.87 11.99 25.75
CA LEU A 409 5.69 11.47 25.06
C LEU A 409 5.02 12.55 24.21
N HIS A 410 4.91 13.78 24.71
CA HIS A 410 4.42 14.91 23.90
C HIS A 410 5.26 15.16 22.65
N SER A 411 6.60 15.18 22.79
CA SER A 411 7.48 15.34 21.63
C SER A 411 7.31 14.23 20.60
N LYS A 412 7.10 12.97 21.02
CA LYS A 412 6.81 11.86 20.10
C LYS A 412 5.45 12.02 19.40
N ILE A 413 4.43 12.48 20.13
CA ILE A 413 3.11 12.75 19.55
C ILE A 413 3.19 13.86 18.49
N GLU A 414 3.96 14.92 18.73
CA GLU A 414 4.19 15.99 17.76
C GLU A 414 4.92 15.47 16.50
N ASP A 415 5.95 14.64 16.67
CA ASP A 415 6.67 14.00 15.56
C ASP A 415 5.74 13.10 14.72
N GLU A 416 4.90 12.30 15.38
CA GLU A 416 3.91 11.44 14.72
C GLU A 416 2.82 12.26 14.00
N GLN A 417 2.34 13.36 14.59
CA GLN A 417 1.41 14.29 13.92
C GLN A 417 2.03 14.95 12.69
N ALA A 418 3.32 15.32 12.76
CA ALA A 418 4.05 15.88 11.62
C ALA A 418 4.20 14.83 10.49
N GLN A 419 4.51 13.58 10.83
CA GLN A 419 4.55 12.49 9.85
C GLN A 419 3.18 12.20 9.24
N SER A 420 2.14 12.16 10.07
CA SER A 420 0.75 11.97 9.61
C SER A 420 0.35 13.05 8.61
N SER A 421 0.65 14.32 8.92
CA SER A 421 0.40 15.45 8.02
C SER A 421 1.16 15.33 6.69
N GLN A 422 2.42 14.89 6.72
CA GLN A 422 3.20 14.64 5.49
C GLN A 422 2.62 13.51 4.64
N LEU A 423 2.20 12.42 5.27
CA LEU A 423 1.57 11.29 4.57
C LEU A 423 0.23 11.71 3.95
N GLN A 424 -0.57 12.50 4.67
CA GLN A 424 -1.84 13.01 4.17
C GLN A 424 -1.66 13.93 2.95
N LYS A 425 -0.58 14.73 2.92
CA LYS A 425 -0.20 15.53 1.75
C LYS A 425 0.19 14.63 0.56
N LYS A 426 1.01 13.59 0.78
CA LYS A 426 1.35 12.61 -0.27
C LYS A 426 0.12 11.88 -0.82
N ILE A 427 -0.85 11.55 0.03
CA ILE A 427 -2.10 10.93 -0.40
C ILE A 427 -2.85 11.87 -1.34
N LYS A 428 -2.98 13.16 -0.99
CA LYS A 428 -3.63 14.16 -1.87
C LYS A 428 -2.90 14.32 -3.21
N ASP A 429 -1.56 14.38 -3.19
CA ASP A 429 -0.76 14.49 -4.43
C ASP A 429 -0.94 13.26 -5.33
N LEU A 430 -0.99 12.06 -4.75
CA LEU A 430 -1.25 10.81 -5.49
C LEU A 430 -2.69 10.75 -6.02
N GLN A 431 -3.68 11.23 -5.27
CA GLN A 431 -5.06 11.33 -5.73
C GLN A 431 -5.20 12.27 -6.93
N ALA A 432 -4.58 13.45 -6.87
CA ALA A 432 -4.56 14.39 -8.00
C ALA A 432 -3.89 13.77 -9.23
N ARG A 433 -2.81 12.99 -9.04
CA ARG A 433 -2.13 12.30 -10.15
C ARG A 433 -3.00 11.19 -10.76
N ILE A 434 -3.81 10.51 -9.96
CA ILE A 434 -4.77 9.51 -10.44
C ILE A 434 -5.84 10.21 -11.29
N GLU A 435 -6.41 11.31 -10.82
CA GLU A 435 -7.42 12.07 -11.58
C GLU A 435 -6.86 12.58 -12.93
N GLU A 436 -5.61 13.06 -12.97
CA GLU A 436 -4.96 13.44 -14.23
C GLU A 436 -4.84 12.25 -15.21
N LEU A 437 -4.39 11.09 -14.72
CA LEU A 437 -4.24 9.89 -15.56
C LEU A 437 -5.60 9.36 -16.04
N GLU A 438 -6.64 9.45 -15.21
CA GLU A 438 -8.01 9.10 -15.61
C GLU A 438 -8.53 10.03 -16.71
N GLN A 439 -8.27 11.33 -16.61
CA GLN A 439 -8.60 12.29 -17.68
C GLN A 439 -7.83 12.00 -18.98
N GLU A 440 -6.53 11.69 -18.90
CA GLU A 440 -5.72 11.30 -20.08
C GLU A 440 -6.29 10.06 -20.76
N ILE A 441 -6.67 9.03 -19.98
CA ILE A 441 -7.29 7.80 -20.50
C ILE A 441 -8.63 8.11 -21.20
N GLU A 442 -9.45 8.98 -20.64
CA GLU A 442 -10.75 9.32 -21.23
C GLU A 442 -10.57 10.13 -22.53
N VAL A 443 -9.62 11.06 -22.57
CA VAL A 443 -9.23 11.77 -23.81
C VAL A 443 -8.77 10.76 -24.86
N GLU A 444 -7.89 9.82 -24.50
CA GLU A 444 -7.40 8.82 -25.45
C GLU A 444 -8.51 7.89 -25.95
N ARG A 445 -9.47 7.51 -25.09
CA ARG A 445 -10.67 6.76 -25.50
C ARG A 445 -11.51 7.51 -26.53
N THR A 446 -11.74 8.81 -26.32
CA THR A 446 -12.50 9.62 -27.28
C THR A 446 -11.78 9.77 -28.63
N ILE A 447 -10.45 9.95 -28.61
CA ILE A 447 -9.64 9.99 -29.83
C ILE A 447 -9.72 8.65 -30.56
N ARG A 448 -9.51 7.54 -29.85
CA ARG A 448 -9.59 6.19 -30.42
C ARG A 448 -10.97 5.91 -31.05
N ALA A 449 -12.05 6.30 -30.39
CA ALA A 449 -13.40 6.15 -30.94
C ALA A 449 -13.59 6.96 -32.24
N LYS A 450 -13.06 8.18 -32.32
CA LYS A 450 -13.08 8.99 -33.56
C LYS A 450 -12.26 8.34 -34.68
N THR A 451 -11.06 7.84 -34.37
CA THR A 451 -10.21 7.15 -35.34
C THR A 451 -10.87 5.87 -35.85
N GLU A 452 -11.51 5.10 -34.97
CA GLU A 452 -12.21 3.87 -35.36
C GLU A 452 -13.40 4.19 -36.28
N LYS A 453 -14.15 5.26 -36.00
CA LYS A 453 -15.21 5.74 -36.87
C LYS A 453 -14.67 6.15 -38.25
N HIS A 454 -13.60 6.93 -38.32
CA HIS A 454 -12.97 7.29 -39.59
C HIS A 454 -12.48 6.06 -40.37
N ARG A 455 -11.97 5.04 -39.67
CA ARG A 455 -11.56 3.79 -40.33
C ARG A 455 -12.76 3.04 -40.92
N ALA A 456 -13.89 3.01 -40.21
CA ALA A 456 -15.12 2.42 -40.71
C ALA A 456 -15.67 3.17 -41.94
N ASP A 457 -15.68 4.51 -41.88
CA ASP A 457 -16.12 5.36 -43.00
C ASP A 457 -15.26 5.12 -44.26
N LEU A 458 -13.92 5.12 -44.12
CA LEU A 458 -12.99 4.82 -45.22
C LEU A 458 -13.14 3.39 -45.76
N SER A 459 -13.42 2.41 -44.90
CA SER A 459 -13.66 1.03 -45.34
C SER A 459 -14.93 0.93 -46.19
N ARG A 460 -15.97 1.69 -45.83
CA ARG A 460 -17.22 1.76 -46.58
C ARG A 460 -17.03 2.45 -47.93
N GLU A 461 -16.29 3.56 -47.97
CA GLU A 461 -15.93 4.24 -49.23
C GLU A 461 -15.13 3.32 -50.17
N LEU A 462 -14.24 2.49 -49.64
CA LEU A 462 -13.51 1.49 -50.42
C LEU A 462 -14.43 0.42 -51.01
N GLU A 463 -15.42 -0.04 -50.24
CA GLU A 463 -16.46 -0.97 -50.73
C GLU A 463 -17.29 -0.32 -51.85
N GLU A 464 -17.77 0.90 -51.66
CA GLU A 464 -18.54 1.64 -52.68
C GLU A 464 -17.73 1.84 -53.98
N ILE A 465 -16.45 2.20 -53.88
CA ILE A 465 -15.57 2.33 -55.06
C ILE A 465 -15.33 0.98 -55.73
N SER A 466 -15.19 -0.09 -54.95
CA SER A 466 -15.00 -1.45 -55.49
C SER A 466 -16.25 -1.93 -56.24
N GLU A 467 -17.43 -1.67 -55.69
CA GLU A 467 -18.71 -1.98 -56.32
C GLU A 467 -18.87 -1.22 -57.64
N HIS A 468 -18.57 0.09 -57.67
CA HIS A 468 -18.56 0.89 -58.90
C HIS A 468 -17.55 0.40 -59.93
N LEU A 469 -16.37 -0.05 -59.50
CA LEU A 469 -15.38 -0.64 -60.40
C LEU A 469 -15.89 -1.94 -61.02
N GLU A 470 -16.57 -2.76 -60.22
CA GLU A 470 -17.15 -4.03 -60.66
C GLU A 470 -18.31 -3.81 -61.64
N GLU A 471 -19.19 -2.84 -61.38
CA GLU A 471 -20.24 -2.40 -62.30
C GLU A 471 -19.65 -1.89 -63.63
N ALA A 472 -18.64 -1.01 -63.57
CA ALA A 472 -17.96 -0.50 -64.76
C ALA A 472 -17.24 -1.62 -65.54
N GLY A 473 -16.66 -2.58 -64.82
CA GLY A 473 -16.08 -3.80 -65.40
C GLY A 473 -17.12 -4.64 -66.13
N GLY A 474 -18.29 -4.85 -65.52
CA GLY A 474 -19.43 -5.55 -66.11
C GLY A 474 -19.97 -4.86 -67.36
N ALA A 475 -20.16 -3.54 -67.32
CA ALA A 475 -20.58 -2.75 -68.47
C ALA A 475 -19.58 -2.84 -69.64
N THR A 476 -18.29 -2.77 -69.33
CA THR A 476 -17.22 -2.91 -70.34
C THR A 476 -17.21 -4.31 -70.96
N ALA A 477 -17.40 -5.36 -70.15
CA ALA A 477 -17.49 -6.74 -70.62
C ALA A 477 -18.70 -6.94 -71.56
N ALA A 478 -19.88 -6.43 -71.18
CA ALA A 478 -21.09 -6.48 -72.00
C ALA A 478 -20.88 -5.77 -73.35
N GLN A 479 -20.22 -4.61 -73.34
CA GLN A 479 -19.91 -3.86 -74.56
C GLN A 479 -18.93 -4.62 -75.49
N ILE A 480 -17.92 -5.28 -74.93
CA ILE A 480 -16.98 -6.13 -75.69
C ILE A 480 -17.71 -7.31 -76.34
N GLU A 481 -18.66 -7.92 -75.64
CA GLU A 481 -19.44 -9.05 -76.16
C GLU A 481 -20.39 -8.62 -77.28
N MET A 482 -21.04 -7.46 -77.13
CA MET A 482 -21.85 -6.86 -78.19
C MET A 482 -21.02 -6.57 -79.45
N ASN A 483 -19.83 -5.99 -79.30
CA ASN A 483 -18.91 -5.74 -80.42
C ASN A 483 -18.46 -7.05 -81.09
N LYS A 484 -18.19 -8.11 -80.31
CA LYS A 484 -17.85 -9.43 -80.85
C LYS A 484 -18.99 -10.05 -81.67
N LYS A 485 -20.25 -9.85 -81.26
CA LYS A 485 -21.43 -10.29 -82.04
C LYS A 485 -21.55 -9.52 -83.34
N ARG A 486 -21.44 -8.18 -83.30
CA ARG A 486 -21.42 -7.34 -84.51
C ARG A 486 -20.31 -7.74 -85.48
N GLU A 487 -19.10 -7.99 -84.99
CA GLU A 487 -17.97 -8.43 -85.83
C GLU A 487 -18.24 -9.79 -86.50
N ALA A 488 -18.86 -10.73 -85.78
CA ALA A 488 -19.22 -12.05 -86.30
C ALA A 488 -20.32 -11.96 -87.36
N GLU A 489 -21.35 -11.14 -87.12
CA GLU A 489 -22.41 -10.85 -88.10
C GLU A 489 -21.84 -10.19 -89.35
N PHE A 490 -20.93 -9.24 -89.20
CA PHE A 490 -20.24 -8.59 -90.31
C PHE A 490 -19.44 -9.59 -91.15
N GLN A 491 -18.68 -10.49 -90.50
CA GLN A 491 -17.97 -11.54 -91.23
C GLN A 491 -18.90 -12.51 -91.94
N LYS A 492 -20.04 -12.85 -91.33
CA LYS A 492 -21.04 -13.70 -91.96
C LYS A 492 -21.60 -13.03 -93.22
N MET A 493 -22.07 -11.79 -93.10
CA MET A 493 -22.58 -11.02 -94.24
C MET A 493 -21.55 -10.89 -95.36
N ARG A 494 -20.27 -10.74 -95.02
CA ARG A 494 -19.19 -10.70 -96.01
C ARG A 494 -19.03 -12.03 -96.76
N ARG A 495 -19.09 -13.18 -96.07
CA ARG A 495 -19.04 -14.50 -96.72
C ARG A 495 -20.27 -14.74 -97.59
N ASP A 496 -21.45 -14.41 -97.08
CA ASP A 496 -22.71 -14.56 -97.82
C ASP A 496 -22.69 -13.73 -99.12
N LEU A 497 -22.09 -12.52 -99.08
CA LEU A 497 -21.88 -11.67 -100.25
C LEU A 497 -20.86 -12.26 -101.25
N GLU A 498 -19.74 -12.78 -100.76
CA GLU A 498 -18.71 -13.43 -101.59
C GLU A 498 -19.30 -14.68 -102.29
N GLU A 499 -20.08 -15.49 -101.59
CA GLU A 499 -20.75 -16.68 -102.12
C GLU A 499 -21.82 -16.32 -103.17
N ALA A 500 -22.66 -15.32 -102.88
CA ALA A 500 -23.65 -14.81 -103.84
C ALA A 500 -22.99 -14.25 -105.11
N THR A 501 -21.84 -13.57 -104.97
CA THR A 501 -21.07 -13.03 -106.11
C THR A 501 -20.51 -14.17 -106.96
N LEU A 502 -19.92 -15.19 -106.33
CA LEU A 502 -19.38 -16.37 -107.00
C LEU A 502 -20.47 -17.14 -107.75
N GLN A 503 -21.65 -17.29 -107.13
CA GLN A 503 -22.80 -17.92 -107.75
C GLN A 503 -23.32 -17.10 -108.94
N HIS A 504 -23.40 -15.77 -108.79
CA HIS A 504 -23.76 -14.88 -109.89
C HIS A 504 -22.77 -14.99 -111.06
N GLU A 505 -21.47 -14.95 -110.80
CA GLU A 505 -20.42 -15.13 -111.81
C GLU A 505 -20.52 -16.47 -112.52
N ALA A 506 -20.76 -17.56 -111.77
CA ALA A 506 -20.97 -18.89 -112.34
C ALA A 506 -22.21 -18.94 -113.26
N THR A 507 -23.35 -18.36 -112.85
CA THR A 507 -24.54 -18.26 -113.71
C THR A 507 -24.29 -17.41 -114.94
N ALA A 508 -23.59 -16.28 -114.82
CA ALA A 508 -23.26 -15.42 -115.95
C ALA A 508 -22.32 -16.13 -116.95
N ALA A 509 -21.33 -16.88 -116.46
CA ALA A 509 -20.45 -17.69 -117.29
C ALA A 509 -21.22 -18.81 -118.02
N ALA A 510 -22.13 -19.49 -117.34
CA ALA A 510 -22.99 -20.52 -117.95
C ALA A 510 -23.91 -19.94 -119.04
N LEU A 511 -24.49 -18.76 -118.82
CA LEU A 511 -25.30 -18.06 -119.82
C LEU A 511 -24.47 -17.62 -121.02
N ARG A 512 -23.26 -17.07 -120.81
CA ARG A 512 -22.33 -16.72 -121.90
C ARG A 512 -21.96 -17.93 -122.74
N LYS A 513 -21.68 -19.08 -122.09
CA LYS A 513 -21.40 -20.33 -122.79
C LYS A 513 -22.59 -20.78 -123.63
N LYS A 514 -23.80 -20.80 -123.06
CA LYS A 514 -25.02 -21.17 -123.77
C LYS A 514 -25.30 -20.25 -124.96
N HIS A 515 -25.07 -18.95 -124.82
CA HIS A 515 -25.17 -18.01 -125.94
C HIS A 515 -24.12 -18.29 -127.02
N ALA A 516 -22.87 -18.58 -126.65
CA ALA A 516 -21.83 -18.93 -127.61
C ALA A 516 -22.18 -20.22 -128.38
N ASP A 517 -22.62 -21.26 -127.67
CA ASP A 517 -23.03 -22.54 -128.25
C ASP A 517 -24.21 -22.35 -129.23
N SER A 518 -25.26 -21.61 -128.83
CA SER A 518 -26.40 -21.30 -129.71
C SER A 518 -26.01 -20.43 -130.91
N THR A 519 -25.05 -19.51 -130.74
CA THR A 519 -24.56 -18.70 -131.87
C THR A 519 -23.79 -19.57 -132.87
N ALA A 520 -23.02 -20.55 -132.40
CA ALA A 520 -22.31 -21.50 -133.25
C ALA A 520 -23.29 -22.39 -134.03
N GLU A 521 -24.34 -22.91 -133.38
CA GLU A 521 -25.40 -23.69 -134.05
C GLU A 521 -26.12 -22.88 -135.15
N LEU A 522 -26.46 -21.60 -134.87
CA LEU A 522 -27.03 -20.71 -135.88
C LEU A 522 -26.06 -20.44 -137.04
N GLY A 523 -24.76 -20.34 -136.74
CA GLY A 523 -23.71 -20.25 -137.76
C GLY A 523 -23.69 -21.47 -138.68
N GLU A 524 -23.73 -22.69 -138.13
CA GLU A 524 -23.81 -23.92 -138.92
C GLU A 524 -25.10 -24.01 -139.76
N GLN A 525 -26.23 -23.53 -139.24
CA GLN A 525 -27.48 -23.45 -140.01
C GLN A 525 -27.38 -22.48 -141.18
N ILE A 526 -26.75 -21.33 -141.00
CA ILE A 526 -26.51 -20.35 -142.07
C ILE A 526 -25.61 -20.95 -143.15
N ASP A 527 -24.53 -21.63 -142.77
CA ASP A 527 -23.63 -22.29 -143.72
C ASP A 527 -24.35 -23.39 -144.53
N ASN A 528 -25.20 -24.18 -143.87
CA ASN A 528 -26.04 -25.17 -144.55
C ASN A 528 -27.03 -24.51 -145.53
N LEU A 529 -27.69 -23.43 -145.12
CA LEU A 529 -28.60 -22.68 -145.99
C LEU A 529 -27.87 -22.05 -147.19
N GLN A 530 -26.64 -21.56 -147.00
CA GLN A 530 -25.80 -21.07 -148.09
C GLN A 530 -25.44 -22.17 -149.09
N ARG A 531 -25.11 -23.38 -148.63
CA ARG A 531 -24.88 -24.53 -149.52
C ARG A 531 -26.14 -24.90 -150.32
N VAL A 532 -27.29 -24.95 -149.66
CA VAL A 532 -28.58 -25.21 -150.32
C VAL A 532 -28.89 -24.12 -151.35
N LYS A 533 -28.68 -22.85 -151.01
CA LYS A 533 -28.87 -21.71 -151.91
C LYS A 533 -27.98 -21.82 -153.15
N GLN A 534 -26.68 -22.10 -152.98
CA GLN A 534 -25.76 -22.28 -154.11
C GLN A 534 -26.18 -23.44 -155.03
N LYS A 535 -26.70 -24.53 -154.44
CA LYS A 535 -27.23 -25.66 -155.22
C LYS A 535 -28.46 -25.24 -156.05
N LEU A 536 -29.41 -24.54 -155.44
CA LEU A 536 -30.62 -24.03 -156.12
C LEU A 536 -30.30 -22.98 -157.19
N GLU A 537 -29.29 -22.11 -156.96
CA GLU A 537 -28.83 -21.16 -157.98
C GLU A 537 -28.23 -21.88 -159.20
N LYS A 538 -27.55 -23.01 -158.98
CA LYS A 538 -27.00 -23.86 -160.04
C LYS A 538 -28.11 -24.54 -160.84
N GLU A 539 -29.07 -25.16 -160.17
CA GLU A 539 -30.26 -25.77 -160.81
C GLU A 539 -31.08 -24.71 -161.60
N LYS A 540 -31.22 -23.49 -161.06
CA LYS A 540 -31.86 -22.37 -161.76
C LYS A 540 -31.10 -21.96 -163.03
N SER A 541 -29.77 -21.97 -163.02
CA SER A 541 -28.96 -21.65 -164.19
C SER A 541 -29.07 -22.72 -165.28
N GLU A 542 -29.15 -24.00 -164.90
CA GLU A 542 -29.34 -25.14 -165.80
C GLU A 542 -30.73 -25.07 -166.47
N LEU A 543 -31.79 -24.83 -165.68
CA LEU A 543 -33.14 -24.63 -166.22
C LEU A 543 -33.25 -23.41 -167.13
N LYS A 544 -32.47 -22.35 -166.86
CA LYS A 544 -32.43 -21.17 -167.72
C LYS A 544 -31.76 -21.48 -169.07
N MET A 545 -30.70 -22.28 -169.07
CA MET A 545 -30.09 -22.78 -170.31
C MET A 545 -31.06 -23.67 -171.10
N GLU A 546 -31.83 -24.53 -170.43
CA GLU A 546 -32.87 -25.34 -171.09
C GLU A 546 -33.98 -24.49 -171.72
N ILE A 547 -34.39 -23.39 -171.06
CA ILE A 547 -35.36 -22.43 -171.60
C ILE A 547 -34.78 -21.71 -172.82
N ASP A 548 -33.52 -21.26 -172.77
CA ASP A 548 -32.87 -20.58 -173.88
C ASP A 548 -32.68 -21.53 -175.09
N ASP A 549 -32.38 -22.81 -174.87
CA ASP A 549 -32.31 -23.84 -175.92
C ASP A 549 -33.70 -24.17 -176.51
N LEU A 550 -34.75 -24.19 -175.69
CA LEU A 550 -36.14 -24.36 -176.16
C LEU A 550 -36.63 -23.15 -176.96
N ALA A 551 -36.26 -21.93 -176.53
CA ALA A 551 -36.57 -20.69 -177.26
C ALA A 551 -35.86 -20.63 -178.62
N SER A 552 -34.58 -21.07 -178.68
CA SER A 552 -33.84 -21.19 -179.94
C SER A 552 -34.47 -22.20 -180.90
N ASN A 553 -34.93 -23.36 -180.38
CA ASN A 553 -35.64 -24.34 -181.19
C ASN A 553 -36.98 -23.82 -181.72
N MET A 554 -37.68 -22.97 -180.96
CA MET A 554 -38.95 -22.38 -181.36
C MET A 554 -38.79 -21.31 -182.45
N GLU A 555 -37.70 -20.52 -182.44
CA GLU A 555 -37.37 -19.58 -183.53
C GLU A 555 -36.98 -20.30 -184.84
N SER A 556 -36.45 -21.52 -184.77
CA SER A 556 -36.09 -22.30 -185.96
C SER A 556 -37.30 -22.87 -186.74
N VAL A 557 -38.48 -22.93 -186.12
CA VAL A 557 -39.72 -23.49 -186.71
C VAL A 557 -40.64 -22.42 -187.29
N SER A 558 -40.39 -21.12 -187.03
CA SER A 558 -41.24 -20.01 -187.49
C SER A 558 -40.70 -19.25 -188.72
N LYS A 559 -39.91 -19.91 -189.59
CA LYS A 559 -39.47 -19.35 -190.87
C LYS A 559 -40.23 -19.92 -192.07
#